data_AF-A0A423CZY8-F1
#
_entry.id   AF-A0A423CZY8-F1
#
_cell.length_a   1.000
_cell.length_b   1.000
_cell.length_c   1.000
_cell.angle_alpha   90.00
_cell.angle_beta   90.00
_cell.angle_gamma   90.00
#
_symmetry.space_group_name_H-M   'P 1'
#
loop_
_entity.id
_entity.type
_entity.pdbx_description
1 polymer ?
#
loop_
_entity_poly.entity_id
_entity_poly.type
_entity_poly.pdbx_seq_one_letter_code
_entity_poly.pdbx_strand_id
1 'polypeptide(L)'
;MKAAGVTLSDAIDAGSIPHLAQALSAYDTIEAILALNLAADQQEEDEAFFDLALALLGWVPGPGHGLKRVLRLVNRDPQKHAEQLYDLLRHVLLNCKLKTSPDALLEESLNAELLRSELAQIIAAVSASATFLALDAQRQALVLADLEQTGEHLDDLIERIDERLLPWLAVQRNSSAQASGSSARVPAQTSKPQSRRVDNLREHGTLSTHPAASDGGKLSREQINPAATSNWLELSLDDGKLGGVPGAAYKVIFADGSIAEGHLNNLGHIRLEGVPFGPAKVYYGEDPRPYPRQPIKALASSAALIDRDLRSLGFIPAKLDRDDLYAETSGRIAPYCEFNALWWEWASARYHGD
;
A
#
# COMPACT_ATOMS: atom_id res chain seq x y z
N MET A 1 -8.05 30.42 2.84
CA MET A 1 -8.39 29.96 4.21
C MET A 1 -8.77 28.50 4.11
N LYS A 2 -7.89 27.60 4.58
CA LYS A 2 -8.08 26.14 4.58
C LYS A 2 -8.70 25.77 5.92
N ALA A 3 -9.82 25.04 5.95
CA ALA A 3 -10.29 24.45 7.20
C ALA A 3 -9.33 23.29 7.56
N ALA A 4 -8.80 23.30 8.77
CA ALA A 4 -7.87 22.27 9.24
C ALA A 4 -8.61 20.93 9.36
N GLY A 5 -8.14 19.90 8.63
CA GLY A 5 -8.53 18.51 8.89
C GLY A 5 -8.38 17.54 7.73
N VAL A 6 -8.72 17.93 6.50
CA VAL A 6 -8.72 17.03 5.32
C VAL A 6 -8.08 17.75 4.13
N THR A 7 -7.04 17.15 3.54
CA THR A 7 -6.44 17.71 2.32
C THR A 7 -7.28 17.38 1.09
N LEU A 8 -7.09 18.13 0.00
CA LEU A 8 -7.76 17.86 -1.25
C LEU A 8 -7.47 16.43 -1.76
N SER A 9 -6.24 15.95 -1.59
CA SER A 9 -5.85 14.58 -1.95
C SER A 9 -6.56 13.54 -1.08
N ASP A 10 -6.61 13.72 0.24
CA ASP A 10 -7.32 12.80 1.14
C ASP A 10 -8.81 12.71 0.76
N ALA A 11 -9.40 13.83 0.35
CA ALA A 11 -10.80 13.89 -0.06
C ALA A 11 -11.05 13.16 -1.40
N ILE A 12 -10.10 13.20 -2.33
CA ILE A 12 -10.14 12.44 -3.60
C ILE A 12 -9.99 10.95 -3.32
N ASP A 13 -8.97 10.56 -2.56
CA ASP A 13 -8.68 9.15 -2.21
C ASP A 13 -9.87 8.53 -1.45
N ALA A 14 -10.53 9.31 -0.59
CA ALA A 14 -11.75 8.90 0.10
C ALA A 14 -13.02 8.86 -0.77
N GLY A 15 -12.95 9.32 -2.03
CA GLY A 15 -14.08 9.38 -2.96
C GLY A 15 -15.15 10.42 -2.61
N SER A 16 -14.83 11.41 -1.78
CA SER A 16 -15.80 12.36 -1.22
C SER A 16 -16.12 13.57 -2.12
N ILE A 17 -15.30 13.79 -3.16
CA ILE A 17 -15.40 14.91 -4.11
C ILE A 17 -15.27 14.43 -5.57
N PRO A 18 -16.18 13.55 -6.03
CA PRO A 18 -15.99 12.80 -7.27
C PRO A 18 -16.05 13.65 -8.54
N HIS A 19 -16.75 14.80 -8.55
CA HIS A 19 -16.84 15.66 -9.74
C HIS A 19 -15.58 16.51 -9.90
N LEU A 20 -15.02 16.98 -8.78
CA LEU A 20 -13.73 17.65 -8.78
C LEU A 20 -12.60 16.67 -9.14
N ALA A 21 -12.62 15.45 -8.61
CA ALA A 21 -11.66 14.41 -8.98
C ALA A 21 -11.69 14.09 -10.48
N GLN A 22 -12.89 13.94 -11.08
CA GLN A 22 -13.02 13.74 -12.53
C GLN A 22 -12.49 14.94 -13.33
N ALA A 23 -12.78 16.17 -12.90
CA ALA A 23 -12.28 17.37 -13.58
C ALA A 23 -10.75 17.47 -13.52
N LEU A 24 -10.15 17.09 -12.39
CA LEU A 24 -8.70 16.98 -12.21
C LEU A 24 -8.08 15.94 -13.14
N SER A 25 -8.67 14.75 -13.22
CA SER A 25 -8.18 13.70 -14.12
C SER A 25 -8.33 14.08 -15.59
N ALA A 26 -9.41 14.78 -15.97
CA ALA A 26 -9.56 15.32 -17.32
C ALA A 26 -8.48 16.36 -17.66
N TYR A 27 -8.24 17.33 -16.77
CA TYR A 27 -7.14 18.29 -16.93
C TYR A 27 -5.80 17.57 -17.09
N ASP A 28 -5.48 16.64 -16.19
CA ASP A 28 -4.21 15.93 -16.19
C ASP A 28 -4.01 15.09 -17.46
N THR A 29 -5.07 14.48 -18.00
CA THR A 29 -5.02 13.74 -19.27
C THR A 29 -4.79 14.67 -20.46
N ILE A 30 -5.49 15.81 -20.52
CA ILE A 30 -5.33 16.80 -21.60
C ILE A 30 -3.90 17.33 -21.62
N GLU A 31 -3.37 17.74 -20.47
CA GLU A 31 -2.01 18.26 -20.36
C GLU A 31 -0.95 17.21 -20.73
N ALA A 32 -1.16 15.92 -20.41
CA ALA A 32 -0.24 14.86 -20.81
C ALA A 32 -0.15 14.74 -22.33
N ILE A 33 -1.29 14.76 -23.01
CA ILE A 33 -1.35 14.65 -24.48
C ILE A 33 -0.74 15.87 -25.15
N LEU A 34 -1.05 17.07 -24.65
CA LEU A 34 -0.45 18.29 -25.18
C LEU A 34 1.07 18.29 -24.98
N ALA A 35 1.58 17.82 -23.84
CA ALA A 35 3.00 17.66 -23.60
C ALA A 35 3.64 16.64 -24.55
N LEU A 36 3.00 15.50 -24.78
CA LEU A 36 3.49 14.47 -25.71
C LEU A 36 3.64 15.02 -27.14
N ASN A 37 2.71 15.84 -27.58
CA ASN A 37 2.76 16.48 -28.91
C ASN A 37 3.73 17.66 -29.02
N LEU A 38 4.21 18.16 -27.88
CA LEU A 38 5.19 19.24 -27.82
C LEU A 38 6.62 18.73 -27.58
N ALA A 39 6.79 17.45 -27.26
CA ALA A 39 8.08 16.83 -27.04
C ALA A 39 9.01 17.06 -28.24
N ALA A 40 10.19 17.63 -27.98
CA ALA A 40 11.15 18.01 -29.02
C ALA A 40 12.16 16.88 -29.33
N ASP A 41 12.31 15.93 -28.41
CA ASP A 41 13.24 14.80 -28.52
C ASP A 41 12.70 13.53 -27.85
N GLN A 42 13.42 12.42 -28.04
CA GLN A 42 13.03 11.10 -27.54
C GLN A 42 12.91 11.05 -26.01
N GLN A 43 13.71 11.83 -25.28
CA GLN A 43 13.69 11.83 -23.83
C GLN A 43 12.43 12.55 -23.32
N GLU A 44 12.09 13.69 -23.91
CA GLU A 44 10.84 14.40 -23.61
C GLU A 44 9.61 13.56 -24.00
N GLU A 45 9.68 12.86 -25.13
CA GLU A 45 8.63 11.94 -25.57
C GLU A 45 8.45 10.79 -24.56
N ASP A 46 9.55 10.17 -24.12
CA ASP A 46 9.52 9.10 -23.12
C ASP A 46 8.92 9.56 -21.77
N GLU A 47 9.25 10.77 -21.32
CA GLU A 47 8.66 11.35 -20.10
C GLU A 47 7.18 11.66 -20.28
N ALA A 48 6.80 12.26 -21.40
CA ALA A 48 5.40 12.60 -21.68
C ALA A 48 4.53 11.35 -21.86
N PHE A 49 5.08 10.29 -22.46
CA PHE A 49 4.42 8.99 -22.62
C PHE A 49 4.19 8.32 -21.26
N PHE A 50 5.21 8.30 -20.39
CA PHE A 50 5.06 7.82 -19.02
C PHE A 50 4.03 8.67 -18.23
N ASP A 51 4.05 9.99 -18.41
CA ASP A 51 3.12 10.91 -17.76
C ASP A 51 1.66 10.71 -18.23
N LEU A 52 1.45 10.37 -19.50
CA LEU A 52 0.14 9.98 -20.03
C LEU A 52 -0.38 8.71 -19.36
N ALA A 53 0.47 7.70 -19.21
CA ALA A 53 0.10 6.47 -18.51
C ALA A 53 -0.30 6.75 -17.05
N LEU A 54 0.47 7.61 -16.36
CA LEU A 54 0.13 8.06 -15.01
C LEU A 54 -1.19 8.86 -14.96
N ALA A 55 -1.47 9.70 -15.96
CA ALA A 55 -2.73 10.44 -16.06
C ALA A 55 -3.93 9.49 -16.18
N LEU A 56 -3.80 8.40 -16.95
CA LEU A 56 -4.82 7.36 -17.05
C LEU A 56 -5.07 6.64 -15.72
N LEU A 57 -4.01 6.33 -14.96
CA LEU A 57 -4.16 5.76 -13.60
C LEU A 57 -4.94 6.67 -12.67
N GLY A 58 -4.83 7.98 -12.86
CA GLY A 58 -5.60 8.96 -12.10
C GLY A 58 -7.12 8.83 -12.23
N TRP A 59 -7.63 8.07 -13.21
CA TRP A 59 -9.05 7.79 -13.38
C TRP A 59 -9.57 6.64 -12.51
N VAL A 60 -8.69 5.78 -11.99
CA VAL A 60 -9.08 4.65 -11.14
C VAL A 60 -9.76 5.19 -9.86
N PRO A 61 -11.05 4.90 -9.61
CA PRO A 61 -11.77 5.44 -8.47
C PRO A 61 -11.16 5.01 -7.13
N GLY A 62 -10.91 5.96 -6.24
CA GLY A 62 -10.22 5.72 -4.98
C GLY A 62 -8.71 5.91 -5.14
N PRO A 63 -7.89 4.84 -5.18
CA PRO A 63 -6.45 4.96 -5.04
C PRO A 63 -5.73 5.50 -6.29
N GLY A 64 -6.41 5.67 -7.43
CA GLY A 64 -5.76 6.10 -8.68
C GLY A 64 -5.04 7.44 -8.58
N HIS A 65 -5.64 8.41 -7.88
CA HIS A 65 -5.02 9.72 -7.65
C HIS A 65 -3.77 9.63 -6.78
N GLY A 66 -3.88 8.99 -5.61
CA GLY A 66 -2.75 8.73 -4.73
C GLY A 66 -1.64 7.95 -5.40
N LEU A 67 -1.96 6.85 -6.09
CA LEU A 67 -1.01 6.00 -6.82
C LEU A 67 -0.24 6.82 -7.86
N LYS A 68 -0.95 7.53 -8.74
CA LYS A 68 -0.35 8.44 -9.73
C LYS A 68 0.65 9.39 -9.09
N ARG A 69 0.27 10.04 -7.97
CA ARG A 69 1.14 11.01 -7.30
C ARG A 69 2.39 10.37 -6.70
N VAL A 70 2.25 9.18 -6.11
CA VAL A 70 3.39 8.41 -5.58
C VAL A 70 4.35 8.06 -6.72
N LEU A 71 3.83 7.53 -7.83
CA LEU A 71 4.68 7.18 -8.97
C LEU A 71 5.35 8.40 -9.60
N ARG A 72 4.63 9.52 -9.74
CA ARG A 72 5.19 10.79 -10.24
C ARG A 72 6.27 11.35 -9.29
N LEU A 73 6.09 11.20 -7.97
CA LEU A 73 7.08 11.60 -6.96
C LEU A 73 8.37 10.75 -7.06
N VAL A 74 8.22 9.43 -7.12
CA VAL A 74 9.38 8.52 -7.24
C VAL A 74 10.09 8.74 -8.58
N ASN A 75 9.36 8.93 -9.67
CA ASN A 75 9.94 9.20 -10.98
C ASN A 75 10.82 10.47 -11.00
N ARG A 76 10.45 11.51 -10.25
CA ARG A 76 11.21 12.77 -10.18
C ARG A 76 12.56 12.62 -9.51
N ASP A 77 12.64 11.81 -8.46
CA ASP A 77 13.89 11.55 -7.74
C ASP A 77 13.91 10.11 -7.20
N PRO A 78 14.21 9.12 -8.06
CA PRO A 78 14.19 7.72 -7.69
C PRO A 78 15.18 7.39 -6.57
N GLN A 79 16.33 8.06 -6.55
CA GLN A 79 17.38 7.82 -5.56
C GLN A 79 16.91 8.17 -4.15
N LYS A 80 16.10 9.23 -4.03
CA LYS A 80 15.57 9.68 -2.75
C LYS A 80 14.32 8.94 -2.30
N HIS A 81 13.46 8.54 -3.24
CA HIS A 81 12.09 8.13 -2.92
C HIS A 81 11.78 6.64 -3.18
N ALA A 82 12.60 5.90 -3.95
CA ALA A 82 12.31 4.49 -4.25
C ALA A 82 12.26 3.60 -3.00
N GLU A 83 13.10 3.87 -1.99
CA GLU A 83 13.11 3.12 -0.72
C GLU A 83 11.79 3.24 0.06
N GLN A 84 11.06 4.33 -0.15
CA GLN A 84 9.80 4.60 0.55
C GLN A 84 8.59 4.04 -0.20
N LEU A 85 8.75 3.56 -1.44
CA LEU A 85 7.64 3.27 -2.36
C LEU A 85 6.48 2.50 -1.72
N TYR A 86 6.68 1.34 -1.07
CA TYR A 86 5.54 0.65 -0.46
C TYR A 86 4.98 1.37 0.75
N ASP A 87 5.77 2.13 1.51
CA ASP A 87 5.20 2.93 2.61
C ASP A 87 4.26 4.01 2.06
N LEU A 88 4.63 4.63 0.93
CA LEU A 88 3.77 5.56 0.21
C LEU A 88 2.52 4.85 -0.33
N LEU A 89 2.65 3.65 -0.89
CA LEU A 89 1.50 2.86 -1.38
C LEU A 89 0.60 2.37 -0.24
N ARG A 90 1.16 1.93 0.88
CA ARG A 90 0.41 1.58 2.11
C ARG A 90 -0.35 2.79 2.63
N HIS A 91 0.23 3.99 2.56
CA HIS A 91 -0.47 5.22 2.90
C HIS A 91 -1.70 5.45 2.00
N VAL A 92 -1.56 5.27 0.68
CA VAL A 92 -2.69 5.34 -0.26
C VAL A 92 -3.79 4.32 0.11
N LEU A 93 -3.41 3.08 0.39
CA LEU A 93 -4.34 2.02 0.82
C LEU A 93 -5.09 2.40 2.10
N LEU A 94 -4.38 2.97 3.08
CA LEU A 94 -4.97 3.41 4.35
C LEU A 94 -6.01 4.52 4.13
N ASN A 95 -5.68 5.53 3.33
CA ASN A 95 -6.59 6.64 3.02
C ASN A 95 -7.85 6.16 2.29
N CYS A 96 -7.67 5.24 1.34
CA CYS A 96 -8.77 4.62 0.59
C CYS A 96 -9.52 3.55 1.41
N LYS A 97 -9.03 3.21 2.61
CA LYS A 97 -9.55 2.14 3.49
C LYS A 97 -9.61 0.78 2.79
N LEU A 98 -8.65 0.53 1.91
CA LEU A 98 -8.51 -0.70 1.15
C LEU A 98 -7.70 -1.72 1.95
N LYS A 99 -8.19 -2.97 1.95
CA LYS A 99 -7.56 -4.10 2.63
C LYS A 99 -6.99 -5.04 1.60
N THR A 100 -5.75 -4.77 1.20
CA THR A 100 -5.02 -5.47 0.14
C THR A 100 -3.54 -5.10 0.24
N SER A 101 -2.69 -5.67 -0.61
CA SER A 101 -1.26 -5.37 -0.65
C SER A 101 -0.95 -4.25 -1.67
N PRO A 102 0.17 -3.53 -1.51
CA PRO A 102 0.70 -2.65 -2.54
C PRO A 102 0.89 -3.34 -3.90
N ASP A 103 1.29 -4.62 -3.89
CA ASP A 103 1.46 -5.41 -5.12
C ASP A 103 0.12 -5.62 -5.84
N ALA A 104 -0.92 -6.05 -5.12
CA ALA A 104 -2.25 -6.24 -5.69
C ALA A 104 -2.89 -4.92 -6.13
N LEU A 105 -2.59 -3.82 -5.44
CA LEU A 105 -2.98 -2.47 -5.88
C LEU A 105 -2.36 -2.12 -7.23
N LEU A 106 -1.04 -2.30 -7.37
CA LEU A 106 -0.32 -2.02 -8.61
C LEU A 106 -0.83 -2.89 -9.75
N GLU A 107 -0.88 -4.20 -9.56
CA GLU A 107 -1.29 -5.19 -10.57
C GLU A 107 -2.68 -4.88 -11.15
N GLU A 108 -3.69 -4.68 -10.30
CA GLU A 108 -5.05 -4.41 -10.76
C GLU A 108 -5.21 -2.98 -11.32
N SER A 109 -4.46 -1.99 -10.81
CA SER A 109 -4.56 -0.62 -11.30
C SER A 109 -3.87 -0.42 -12.66
N LEU A 110 -2.79 -1.17 -12.91
CA LEU A 110 -2.00 -1.17 -14.15
C LEU A 110 -2.51 -2.20 -15.18
N ASN A 111 -3.64 -2.85 -14.93
CA ASN A 111 -4.19 -3.83 -15.85
C ASN A 111 -4.63 -3.16 -17.17
N ALA A 112 -3.86 -3.40 -18.23
CA ALA A 112 -4.09 -2.83 -19.55
C ALA A 112 -5.44 -3.26 -20.14
N GLU A 113 -5.87 -4.51 -19.97
CA GLU A 113 -7.15 -5.00 -20.50
C GLU A 113 -8.33 -4.24 -19.86
N LEU A 114 -8.30 -4.05 -18.53
CA LEU A 114 -9.32 -3.28 -17.83
C LEU A 114 -9.33 -1.82 -18.28
N LEU A 115 -8.16 -1.17 -18.29
CA LEU A 115 -8.03 0.22 -18.73
C LEU A 115 -8.51 0.42 -20.17
N ARG A 116 -8.19 -0.50 -21.08
CA ARG A 116 -8.64 -0.50 -22.48
C ARG A 116 -10.17 -0.58 -22.56
N SER A 117 -10.77 -1.50 -21.80
CA SER A 117 -12.23 -1.67 -21.77
C SER A 117 -12.98 -0.44 -21.23
N GLU A 118 -12.29 0.39 -20.46
CA GLU A 118 -12.84 1.57 -19.79
C GLU A 118 -12.49 2.90 -20.48
N LEU A 119 -11.63 2.88 -21.50
CA LEU A 119 -11.14 4.08 -22.20
C LEU A 119 -12.27 4.93 -22.77
N ALA A 120 -13.35 4.31 -23.25
CA ALA A 120 -14.53 5.03 -23.73
C ALA A 120 -15.17 5.92 -22.64
N GLN A 121 -15.12 5.51 -21.37
CA GLN A 121 -15.59 6.32 -20.24
C GLN A 121 -14.67 7.52 -19.99
N ILE A 122 -13.36 7.33 -20.13
CA ILE A 122 -12.36 8.40 -20.01
C ILE A 122 -12.59 9.43 -21.12
N ILE A 123 -12.70 9.00 -22.39
CA ILE A 123 -12.96 9.88 -23.54
C ILE A 123 -14.27 10.67 -23.34
N ALA A 124 -15.34 10.01 -22.88
CA ALA A 124 -16.61 10.68 -22.61
C ALA A 124 -16.49 11.74 -21.51
N ALA A 125 -15.74 11.47 -20.45
CA ALA A 125 -15.54 12.42 -19.36
C ALA A 125 -14.59 13.58 -19.74
N VAL A 126 -13.54 13.31 -20.51
CA VAL A 126 -12.62 14.33 -21.05
C VAL A 126 -13.35 15.27 -21.99
N SER A 127 -14.08 14.74 -22.98
CA SER A 127 -14.82 15.55 -23.95
C SER A 127 -15.91 16.42 -23.33
N ALA A 128 -16.49 15.98 -22.20
CA ALA A 128 -17.47 16.75 -21.45
C ALA A 128 -16.84 17.76 -20.46
N SER A 129 -15.52 17.75 -20.28
CA SER A 129 -14.84 18.58 -19.28
C SER A 129 -14.75 20.04 -19.72
N ALA A 130 -14.81 20.97 -18.76
CA ALA A 130 -14.63 22.39 -19.03
C ALA A 130 -13.25 22.71 -19.63
N THR A 131 -12.21 22.00 -19.18
CA THR A 131 -10.84 22.14 -19.70
C THR A 131 -10.78 21.82 -21.18
N PHE A 132 -11.36 20.70 -21.62
CA PHE A 132 -11.41 20.33 -23.03
C PHE A 132 -12.20 21.34 -23.87
N LEU A 133 -13.37 21.75 -23.38
CA LEU A 133 -14.24 22.70 -24.07
C LEU A 133 -13.64 24.10 -24.22
N ALA A 134 -12.64 24.45 -23.40
CA ALA A 134 -11.92 25.72 -23.49
C ALA A 134 -10.81 25.72 -24.56
N LEU A 135 -10.38 24.55 -25.03
CA LEU A 135 -9.41 24.42 -26.11
C LEU A 135 -10.00 24.87 -27.46
N ASP A 136 -9.13 25.30 -28.38
CA ASP A 136 -9.52 25.51 -29.77
C ASP A 136 -9.81 24.17 -30.49
N ALA A 137 -10.50 24.24 -31.63
CA ALA A 137 -10.94 23.06 -32.37
C ALA A 137 -9.79 22.14 -32.83
N GLN A 138 -8.60 22.70 -33.10
CA GLN A 138 -7.45 21.91 -33.52
C GLN A 138 -6.92 21.08 -32.33
N ARG A 139 -6.76 21.72 -31.17
CA ARG A 139 -6.34 21.02 -29.94
C ARG A 139 -7.37 20.03 -29.44
N GLN A 140 -8.66 20.31 -29.58
CA GLN A 140 -9.72 19.36 -29.26
C GLN A 140 -9.62 18.10 -30.13
N ALA A 141 -9.45 18.25 -31.44
CA ALA A 141 -9.29 17.13 -32.36
C ALA A 141 -8.04 16.30 -32.04
N LEU A 142 -6.93 16.97 -31.71
CA LEU A 142 -5.68 16.32 -31.30
C LEU A 142 -5.88 15.45 -30.05
N VAL A 143 -6.45 16.02 -28.99
CA VAL A 143 -6.67 15.31 -27.72
C VAL A 143 -7.55 14.07 -27.90
N LEU A 144 -8.62 14.17 -28.70
CA LEU A 144 -9.49 13.02 -28.95
C LEU A 144 -8.79 11.94 -29.80
N ALA A 145 -8.08 12.35 -30.86
CA ALA A 145 -7.37 11.40 -31.71
C ALA A 145 -6.32 10.61 -30.93
N ASP A 146 -5.54 11.27 -30.08
CA ASP A 146 -4.48 10.63 -29.30
C ASP A 146 -5.04 9.77 -28.17
N LEU A 147 -6.14 10.18 -27.52
CA LEU A 147 -6.83 9.33 -26.55
C LEU A 147 -7.39 8.07 -27.19
N GLU A 148 -7.94 8.16 -28.40
CA GLU A 148 -8.41 6.99 -29.13
C GLU A 148 -7.24 6.06 -29.49
N GLN A 149 -6.11 6.61 -29.96
CA GLN A 149 -4.90 5.85 -30.28
C GLN A 149 -4.23 5.23 -29.04
N THR A 150 -4.38 5.86 -27.87
CA THR A 150 -3.89 5.32 -26.59
C THR A 150 -4.45 3.92 -26.32
N GLY A 151 -5.66 3.63 -26.81
CA GLY A 151 -6.23 2.30 -26.74
C GLY A 151 -5.37 1.24 -27.40
N GLU A 152 -4.77 1.54 -28.56
CA GLU A 152 -3.90 0.60 -29.30
C GLU A 152 -2.54 0.41 -28.62
N HIS A 153 -2.00 1.46 -28.01
CA HIS A 153 -0.66 1.49 -27.40
C HIS A 153 -0.64 1.25 -25.88
N LEU A 154 -1.76 0.79 -25.33
CA LEU A 154 -1.89 0.71 -23.87
C LEU A 154 -0.96 -0.33 -23.24
N ASP A 155 -0.70 -1.44 -23.92
CA ASP A 155 0.27 -2.44 -23.44
C ASP A 155 1.67 -1.84 -23.39
N ASP A 156 2.07 -1.07 -24.41
CA ASP A 156 3.36 -0.36 -24.46
C ASP A 156 3.48 0.67 -23.32
N LEU A 157 2.39 1.41 -23.02
CA LEU A 157 2.32 2.36 -21.89
C LEU A 157 2.55 1.66 -20.55
N ILE A 158 1.90 0.51 -20.33
CA ILE A 158 2.03 -0.25 -19.09
C ILE A 158 3.42 -0.90 -18.99
N GLU A 159 3.95 -1.45 -20.08
CA GLU A 159 5.31 -2.00 -20.12
C GLU A 159 6.34 -0.93 -19.75
N ARG A 160 6.18 0.30 -20.27
CA ARG A 160 7.06 1.42 -19.91
C ARG A 160 6.97 1.82 -18.45
N ILE A 161 5.78 1.69 -17.84
CA ILE A 161 5.64 1.85 -16.39
C ILE A 161 6.40 0.75 -15.66
N ASP A 162 6.21 -0.52 -16.04
CA ASP A 162 6.86 -1.65 -15.38
C ASP A 162 8.39 -1.58 -15.46
N GLU A 163 8.96 -1.19 -16.60
CA GLU A 163 10.39 -0.95 -16.77
C GLU A 163 10.95 0.05 -15.74
N ARG A 164 10.18 1.11 -15.43
CA ARG A 164 10.56 2.11 -14.41
C ARG A 164 10.30 1.63 -12.99
N LEU A 165 9.19 0.92 -12.75
CA LEU A 165 8.81 0.42 -11.44
C LEU A 165 9.74 -0.68 -10.92
N LEU A 166 10.16 -1.60 -11.78
CA LEU A 166 10.90 -2.81 -11.39
C LEU A 166 12.17 -2.50 -10.57
N PRO A 167 13.05 -1.55 -10.97
CA PRO A 167 14.18 -1.14 -10.15
C PRO A 167 13.76 -0.58 -8.78
N TRP A 168 12.68 0.21 -8.72
CA TRP A 168 12.21 0.82 -7.47
C TRP A 168 11.69 -0.24 -6.50
N LEU A 169 10.91 -1.22 -7.00
CA LEU A 169 10.43 -2.35 -6.21
C LEU A 169 11.58 -3.23 -5.70
N ALA A 170 12.64 -3.40 -6.50
CA ALA A 170 13.81 -4.20 -6.12
C ALA A 170 14.58 -3.60 -4.92
N VAL A 171 14.67 -2.27 -4.84
CA VAL A 171 15.31 -1.58 -3.70
C VAL A 171 14.67 -2.01 -2.38
N GLN A 172 13.33 -2.03 -2.31
CA GLN A 172 12.64 -2.37 -1.08
C GLN A 172 12.62 -3.87 -0.76
N ARG A 173 12.56 -4.73 -1.78
CA ARG A 173 12.69 -6.20 -1.59
C ARG A 173 14.03 -6.54 -0.94
N ASN A 174 15.09 -5.81 -1.30
CA ASN A 174 16.42 -5.97 -0.70
C ASN A 174 16.48 -5.44 0.75
N SER A 175 15.77 -4.35 1.07
CA SER A 175 15.66 -3.83 2.44
C SER A 175 14.93 -4.78 3.39
N SER A 176 14.00 -5.59 2.87
CA SER A 176 13.27 -6.62 3.65
C SER A 176 14.07 -7.93 3.77
N ALA A 177 14.90 -8.25 2.77
CA ALA A 177 15.73 -9.46 2.74
C ALA A 177 17.06 -9.32 3.52
N GLN A 178 17.58 -8.10 3.72
CA GLN A 178 18.81 -7.86 4.49
C GLN A 178 18.69 -8.03 6.02
N ALA A 179 17.50 -8.38 6.53
CA ALA A 179 17.40 -8.99 7.86
C ALA A 179 18.02 -10.42 7.92
N SER A 180 18.51 -10.94 6.80
CA SER A 180 19.23 -12.22 6.72
C SER A 180 20.74 -12.00 6.71
N GLY A 181 21.28 -11.74 7.91
CA GLY A 181 22.67 -12.10 8.19
C GLY A 181 22.83 -13.61 8.04
N SER A 182 23.83 -14.01 7.26
CA SER A 182 24.30 -15.37 7.04
C SER A 182 24.14 -16.32 8.23
N SER A 183 23.34 -17.38 8.09
CA SER A 183 23.69 -18.70 8.61
C SER A 183 22.85 -19.80 7.96
N ALA A 184 23.43 -20.99 7.91
CA ALA A 184 23.04 -22.11 7.07
C ALA A 184 21.58 -22.58 7.25
N ARG A 185 21.00 -22.97 6.11
CA ARG A 185 19.71 -23.65 5.98
C ARG A 185 19.76 -24.99 6.74
N VAL A 186 19.12 -25.10 7.91
CA VAL A 186 18.87 -26.38 8.58
C VAL A 186 17.38 -26.71 8.41
N PRO A 187 17.00 -27.84 7.78
CA PRO A 187 15.60 -28.23 7.65
C PRO A 187 15.05 -28.64 9.01
N ALA A 188 13.91 -28.07 9.43
CA ALA A 188 13.18 -28.53 10.60
C ALA A 188 12.57 -29.91 10.34
N GLN A 189 13.12 -30.96 10.98
CA GLN A 189 12.51 -32.28 11.00
C GLN A 189 11.35 -32.28 12.02
N THR A 190 10.13 -32.18 11.53
CA THR A 190 8.94 -32.46 12.34
C THR A 190 8.79 -33.98 12.49
N SER A 191 9.10 -34.54 13.67
CA SER A 191 8.64 -35.89 14.04
C SER A 191 7.50 -35.78 15.07
N LYS A 192 6.34 -36.33 14.71
CA LYS A 192 5.15 -36.42 15.59
C LYS A 192 5.44 -37.41 16.73
N PRO A 193 5.21 -37.07 18.01
CA PRO A 193 5.33 -38.06 19.08
C PRO A 193 4.09 -38.97 19.12
N GLN A 194 4.32 -40.28 18.97
CA GLN A 194 3.35 -41.34 19.27
C GLN A 194 3.25 -41.55 20.78
N SER A 195 2.03 -41.57 21.33
CA SER A 195 1.80 -41.87 22.74
C SER A 195 2.12 -43.34 23.04
N ARG A 196 3.07 -43.58 23.95
CA ARG A 196 3.33 -44.92 24.50
C ARG A 196 2.50 -45.07 25.79
N ARG A 197 1.44 -45.88 25.74
CA ARG A 197 0.72 -46.39 26.92
C ARG A 197 1.72 -47.16 27.80
N VAL A 198 1.75 -46.84 29.09
CA VAL A 198 2.43 -47.65 30.10
C VAL A 198 1.34 -48.27 30.97
N ASP A 199 1.17 -49.59 30.83
CA ASP A 199 0.40 -50.42 31.75
C ASP A 199 1.21 -50.59 33.04
N ASN A 200 0.61 -50.27 34.19
CA ASN A 200 1.17 -50.61 35.50
C ASN A 200 0.20 -51.54 36.24
N LEU A 201 0.66 -52.77 36.51
CA LEU A 201 0.10 -53.68 37.50
C LEU A 201 0.52 -53.27 38.92
N ARG A 202 -0.39 -53.51 39.87
CA ARG A 202 -0.29 -53.33 41.33
C ARG A 202 0.84 -54.15 41.97
N GLU A 203 1.41 -53.68 43.09
CA GLU A 203 1.09 -54.18 44.45
C GLU A 203 1.79 -53.42 45.62
N HIS A 204 0.97 -53.16 46.64
CA HIS A 204 1.12 -53.00 48.11
C HIS A 204 2.41 -52.54 48.83
N GLY A 205 2.24 -51.63 49.81
CA GLY A 205 3.18 -51.45 50.94
C GLY A 205 2.95 -50.21 51.84
N THR A 206 1.96 -50.27 52.74
CA THR A 206 1.71 -49.58 54.04
C THR A 206 2.60 -48.45 54.64
N LEU A 207 1.90 -47.36 55.04
CA LEU A 207 1.83 -46.62 56.33
C LEU A 207 2.99 -45.79 56.95
N SER A 208 2.61 -44.54 57.30
CA SER A 208 3.07 -43.67 58.42
C SER A 208 4.45 -43.01 58.27
N THR A 209 4.73 -41.74 58.60
CA THR A 209 4.17 -40.77 59.57
C THR A 209 4.77 -39.38 59.26
N HIS A 210 4.04 -38.29 59.48
CA HIS A 210 4.61 -36.94 59.65
C HIS A 210 5.42 -36.87 60.96
N PRO A 211 6.45 -36.00 61.04
CA PRO A 211 6.20 -34.76 61.76
C PRO A 211 6.80 -33.52 61.07
N ALA A 212 6.19 -32.38 61.40
CA ALA A 212 6.68 -31.05 61.11
C ALA A 212 7.84 -30.66 62.04
N ALA A 213 8.81 -29.88 61.52
CA ALA A 213 9.28 -28.61 62.08
C ALA A 213 10.71 -28.26 61.61
N SER A 214 10.86 -27.01 61.16
CA SER A 214 12.07 -26.17 61.11
C SER A 214 13.37 -26.76 60.56
N ASP A 215 13.93 -26.16 59.50
CA ASP A 215 14.89 -25.06 59.62
C ASP A 215 15.36 -24.57 58.23
N GLY A 216 15.92 -23.36 58.20
CA GLY A 216 16.15 -22.51 57.02
C GLY A 216 16.68 -23.18 55.74
N GLY A 217 15.92 -23.02 54.66
CA GLY A 217 16.30 -23.42 53.31
C GLY A 217 16.49 -22.20 52.42
N LYS A 218 17.74 -21.97 52.01
CA LYS A 218 18.17 -21.06 50.94
C LYS A 218 17.17 -21.09 49.77
N LEU A 219 16.88 -19.92 49.20
CA LEU A 219 16.25 -19.76 47.90
C LEU A 219 17.11 -20.50 46.86
N SER A 220 16.84 -21.80 46.72
CA SER A 220 17.35 -22.63 45.65
C SER A 220 16.73 -22.06 44.40
N ARG A 221 17.56 -21.41 43.58
CA ARG A 221 17.33 -21.14 42.17
C ARG A 221 16.70 -22.40 41.58
N GLU A 222 15.38 -22.39 41.41
CA GLU A 222 14.64 -23.48 40.81
C GLU A 222 15.36 -23.79 39.50
N GLN A 223 15.94 -24.99 39.46
CA GLN A 223 16.30 -25.64 38.22
C GLN A 223 15.00 -25.77 37.45
N ILE A 224 14.72 -24.78 36.61
CA ILE A 224 13.76 -24.89 35.53
C ILE A 224 14.26 -26.08 34.72
N ASN A 225 13.58 -27.20 34.87
CA ASN A 225 13.78 -28.36 34.05
C ASN A 225 13.32 -27.94 32.64
N PRO A 226 14.22 -27.76 31.64
CA PRO A 226 13.85 -27.15 30.35
C PRO A 226 12.90 -28.03 29.52
N ALA A 227 12.65 -29.26 29.97
CA ALA A 227 11.96 -30.30 29.21
C ALA A 227 10.45 -30.43 29.50
N ALA A 228 9.84 -29.54 30.30
CA ALA A 228 8.46 -29.79 30.79
C ALA A 228 7.48 -28.60 30.74
N THR A 229 7.82 -27.46 30.15
CA THR A 229 6.85 -26.40 29.84
C THR A 229 6.84 -26.16 28.33
N SER A 230 5.73 -26.50 27.66
CA SER A 230 5.52 -26.12 26.25
C SER A 230 5.44 -24.60 26.20
N ASN A 231 6.57 -23.95 25.95
CA ASN A 231 6.60 -22.53 25.67
C ASN A 231 5.92 -22.32 24.33
N TRP A 232 5.03 -21.34 24.27
CA TRP A 232 4.26 -21.04 23.09
C TRP A 232 4.27 -19.54 22.84
N LEU A 233 4.08 -19.17 21.58
CA LEU A 233 3.95 -17.79 21.13
C LEU A 233 2.70 -17.67 20.27
N GLU A 234 1.83 -16.71 20.58
CA GLU A 234 0.69 -16.38 19.74
C GLU A 234 0.97 -15.08 18.99
N LEU A 235 0.74 -15.12 17.68
CA LEU A 235 0.82 -13.99 16.79
C LEU A 235 -0.59 -13.62 16.36
N SER A 236 -0.89 -12.33 16.37
CA SER A 236 -2.13 -11.77 15.85
C SER A 236 -1.79 -10.50 15.07
N LEU A 237 -2.38 -10.39 13.88
CA LEU A 237 -2.27 -9.20 13.04
C LEU A 237 -3.67 -8.65 12.78
N ASP A 238 -3.89 -7.40 13.17
CA ASP A 238 -5.14 -6.68 12.98
C ASP A 238 -4.99 -5.45 12.06
N ASP A 239 -6.09 -5.08 11.41
CA ASP A 239 -6.17 -4.00 10.42
C ASP A 239 -6.39 -2.61 11.02
N GLY A 240 -6.00 -2.41 12.29
CA GLY A 240 -6.20 -1.15 13.03
C GLY A 240 -7.66 -0.87 13.44
N LYS A 241 -8.62 -1.65 12.95
CA LYS A 241 -10.02 -1.68 13.44
C LYS A 241 -10.32 -2.95 14.21
N LEU A 242 -9.27 -3.62 14.70
CA LEU A 242 -9.34 -4.91 15.41
C LEU A 242 -9.89 -6.06 14.53
N GLY A 243 -9.93 -5.88 13.20
CA GLY A 243 -10.26 -6.95 12.27
C GLY A 243 -8.99 -7.72 11.90
N GLY A 244 -8.98 -9.03 12.10
CA GLY A 244 -7.83 -9.87 11.74
C GLY A 244 -7.46 -9.77 10.25
N VAL A 245 -6.16 -9.91 9.94
CA VAL A 245 -5.63 -9.97 8.57
C VAL A 245 -5.37 -11.44 8.20
N PRO A 246 -6.33 -12.11 7.54
CA PRO A 246 -6.24 -13.54 7.28
C PRO A 246 -5.17 -13.85 6.23
N GLY A 247 -4.45 -14.96 6.41
CA GLY A 247 -3.50 -15.45 5.41
C GLY A 247 -2.23 -14.62 5.25
N ALA A 248 -2.04 -13.53 6.02
CA ALA A 248 -0.79 -12.77 5.96
C ALA A 248 0.39 -13.67 6.32
N ALA A 249 1.49 -13.54 5.57
CA ALA A 249 2.72 -14.24 5.90
C ALA A 249 3.29 -13.73 7.23
N TYR A 250 3.98 -14.57 7.98
CA TYR A 250 4.76 -14.15 9.13
C TYR A 250 6.15 -14.78 9.10
N LYS A 251 7.10 -14.09 9.74
CA LYS A 251 8.43 -14.59 10.06
C LYS A 251 8.77 -14.23 11.49
N VAL A 252 9.19 -15.21 12.27
CA VAL A 252 9.68 -15.03 13.64
C VAL A 252 11.14 -15.46 13.68
N ILE A 253 11.99 -14.60 14.22
CA ILE A 253 13.40 -14.90 14.52
C ILE A 253 13.54 -14.96 16.03
N PHE A 254 13.86 -16.13 16.57
CA PHE A 254 14.00 -16.36 18.01
C PHE A 254 15.40 -16.02 18.51
N ALA A 255 15.54 -15.88 19.83
CA ALA A 255 16.82 -15.55 20.48
C ALA A 255 17.95 -16.55 20.22
N ASP A 256 17.62 -17.82 19.97
CA ASP A 256 18.58 -18.86 19.64
C ASP A 256 18.97 -18.89 18.14
N GLY A 257 18.41 -17.97 17.34
CA GLY A 257 18.62 -17.87 15.91
C GLY A 257 17.72 -18.78 15.07
N SER A 258 16.88 -19.61 15.69
CA SER A 258 15.88 -20.40 14.94
C SER A 258 14.80 -19.49 14.34
N ILE A 259 14.20 -19.96 13.25
CA ILE A 259 13.22 -19.20 12.47
C ILE A 259 11.93 -20.01 12.33
N ALA A 260 10.78 -19.35 12.55
CA ALA A 260 9.47 -19.89 12.21
C ALA A 260 8.79 -19.00 11.16
N GLU A 261 8.29 -19.61 10.10
CA GLU A 261 7.62 -18.94 8.99
C GLU A 261 6.32 -19.67 8.66
N GLY A 262 5.34 -18.95 8.12
CA GLY A 262 4.04 -19.50 7.76
C GLY A 262 3.02 -18.42 7.41
N HIS A 263 1.75 -18.78 7.45
CA HIS A 263 0.64 -17.85 7.21
C HIS A 263 -0.32 -17.85 8.38
N LEU A 264 -0.91 -16.70 8.67
CA LEU A 264 -1.95 -16.56 9.67
C LEU A 264 -3.22 -17.29 9.22
N ASN A 265 -4.00 -17.78 10.18
CA ASN A 265 -5.27 -18.44 9.89
C ASN A 265 -6.34 -17.43 9.42
N ASN A 266 -7.57 -17.92 9.20
CA ASN A 266 -8.69 -17.09 8.73
C ASN A 266 -9.14 -16.00 9.72
N LEU A 267 -8.65 -16.01 10.95
CA LEU A 267 -8.88 -14.98 11.96
C LEU A 267 -7.69 -14.02 12.09
N GLY A 268 -6.62 -14.18 11.27
CA GLY A 268 -5.39 -13.40 11.37
C GLY A 268 -4.52 -13.80 12.56
N HIS A 269 -4.67 -15.03 13.06
CA HIS A 269 -3.95 -15.51 14.25
C HIS A 269 -3.10 -16.74 13.91
N ILE A 270 -2.05 -16.99 14.69
CA ILE A 270 -1.41 -18.30 14.76
C ILE A 270 -0.79 -18.53 16.13
N ARG A 271 -0.80 -19.79 16.58
CA ARG A 271 -0.13 -20.23 17.80
C ARG A 271 1.01 -21.17 17.45
N LEU A 272 2.21 -20.80 17.86
CA LEU A 272 3.44 -21.58 17.73
C LEU A 272 3.70 -22.30 19.05
N GLU A 273 3.90 -23.61 18.98
CA GLU A 273 4.23 -24.46 20.14
C GLU A 273 5.71 -24.82 20.14
N GLY A 274 6.29 -25.08 21.31
CA GLY A 274 7.69 -25.48 21.46
C GLY A 274 8.70 -24.36 21.15
N VAL A 275 8.33 -23.11 21.44
CA VAL A 275 9.13 -21.92 21.13
C VAL A 275 10.33 -21.79 22.11
N PRO A 276 11.54 -21.48 21.64
CA PRO A 276 12.70 -21.23 22.50
C PRO A 276 12.46 -20.11 23.52
N PHE A 277 13.05 -20.22 24.71
CA PHE A 277 12.97 -19.17 25.71
C PHE A 277 13.83 -17.96 25.31
N GLY A 278 13.27 -16.76 25.35
CA GLY A 278 13.98 -15.51 25.06
C GLY A 278 13.17 -14.56 24.19
N PRO A 279 13.73 -13.38 23.86
CA PRO A 279 13.08 -12.44 22.95
C PRO A 279 12.92 -13.03 21.55
N ALA A 280 11.88 -12.61 20.84
CA ALA A 280 11.64 -12.95 19.45
C ALA A 280 11.38 -11.67 18.64
N LYS A 281 11.87 -11.63 17.40
CA LYS A 281 11.54 -10.58 16.42
C LYS A 281 10.48 -11.12 15.49
N VAL A 282 9.34 -10.44 15.41
CA VAL A 282 8.21 -10.83 14.56
C VAL A 282 8.09 -9.86 13.40
N TYR A 283 7.95 -10.39 12.20
CA TYR A 283 7.69 -9.66 10.97
C TYR A 283 6.40 -10.20 10.36
N TYR A 284 5.53 -9.30 9.93
CA TYR A 284 4.33 -9.64 9.19
C TYR A 284 4.48 -9.20 7.73
N GLY A 285 3.96 -10.01 6.82
CA GLY A 285 3.83 -9.66 5.41
C GLY A 285 2.61 -8.78 5.16
N GLU A 286 2.40 -8.44 3.89
CA GLU A 286 1.25 -7.66 3.44
C GLU A 286 -0.07 -8.43 3.58
N ASP A 287 -1.17 -7.69 3.50
CA ASP A 287 -2.51 -8.23 3.43
C ASP A 287 -2.75 -8.92 2.07
N PRO A 288 -2.97 -10.25 2.05
CA PRO A 288 -3.05 -11.01 0.79
C PRO A 288 -4.42 -10.90 0.11
N ARG A 289 -5.37 -10.14 0.67
CA ARG A 289 -6.70 -9.98 0.06
C ARG A 289 -6.57 -9.34 -1.33
N PRO A 290 -7.32 -9.83 -2.33
CA PRO A 290 -7.30 -9.22 -3.66
C PRO A 290 -7.84 -7.79 -3.59
N TYR A 291 -7.40 -6.92 -4.50
CA TYR A 291 -7.92 -5.57 -4.61
C TYR A 291 -9.20 -5.55 -5.47
N PRO A 292 -10.39 -5.27 -4.90
CA PRO A 292 -11.62 -5.16 -5.69
C PRO A 292 -11.69 -3.80 -6.38
N ARG A 293 -10.90 -3.60 -7.45
CA ARG A 293 -10.88 -2.36 -8.22
C ARG A 293 -12.28 -2.00 -8.71
N GLN A 294 -12.70 -0.76 -8.44
CA GLN A 294 -13.95 -0.23 -8.99
C GLN A 294 -13.76 0.20 -10.43
N PRO A 295 -14.74 -0.04 -11.32
CA PRO A 295 -14.62 0.34 -12.71
C PRO A 295 -14.69 1.86 -12.89
N ILE A 296 -13.94 2.38 -13.85
CA ILE A 296 -14.01 3.80 -14.24
C ILE A 296 -15.38 4.08 -14.85
N LYS A 297 -16.04 5.15 -14.41
CA LYS A 297 -17.33 5.60 -14.93
C LYS A 297 -17.34 7.10 -15.10
N ALA A 298 -17.76 7.56 -16.29
CA ALA A 298 -17.98 8.97 -16.54
C ALA A 298 -19.16 9.47 -15.70
N LEU A 299 -18.92 10.53 -14.93
CA LEU A 299 -19.94 11.25 -14.19
C LEU A 299 -20.42 12.44 -15.01
N ALA A 300 -21.72 12.74 -14.92
CA ALA A 300 -22.24 14.01 -15.38
C ALA A 300 -21.61 15.13 -14.55
N SER A 301 -20.68 15.88 -15.14
CA SER A 301 -19.99 16.97 -14.47
C SER A 301 -20.53 18.32 -14.93
N SER A 302 -20.61 19.26 -14.01
CA SER A 302 -20.96 20.65 -14.30
C SER A 302 -20.20 21.57 -13.35
N ALA A 303 -20.03 22.83 -13.74
CA ALA A 303 -19.38 23.82 -12.90
C ALA A 303 -20.01 23.92 -11.49
N ALA A 304 -21.34 23.74 -11.39
CA ALA A 304 -22.06 23.76 -10.12
C ALA A 304 -21.73 22.55 -9.21
N LEU A 305 -21.52 21.37 -9.80
CA LEU A 305 -21.16 20.16 -9.05
C LEU A 305 -19.69 20.22 -8.59
N ILE A 306 -18.80 20.72 -9.45
CA ILE A 306 -17.40 20.98 -9.09
C ILE A 306 -17.32 22.03 -7.97
N ASP A 307 -18.09 23.12 -8.06
CA ASP A 307 -18.17 24.14 -7.02
C ASP A 307 -18.69 23.60 -5.70
N ARG A 308 -19.65 22.67 -5.73
CA ARG A 308 -20.16 22.00 -4.53
C ARG A 308 -19.06 21.18 -3.87
N ASP A 309 -18.30 20.41 -4.65
CA ASP A 309 -17.18 19.61 -4.16
C ASP A 309 -16.06 20.50 -3.59
N LEU A 310 -15.77 21.65 -4.22
CA LEU A 310 -14.83 22.64 -3.66
C LEU A 310 -15.31 23.24 -2.33
N ARG A 311 -16.60 23.60 -2.26
CA ARG A 311 -17.20 24.19 -1.03
C ARG A 311 -17.24 23.20 0.12
N SER A 312 -17.42 21.90 -0.13
CA SER A 312 -17.41 20.88 0.93
C SER A 312 -16.05 20.80 1.64
N LEU A 313 -14.97 21.21 0.98
CA LEU A 313 -13.62 21.32 1.53
C LEU A 313 -13.29 22.72 2.07
N GLY A 314 -14.25 23.64 2.08
CA GLY A 314 -14.08 25.00 2.58
C GLY A 314 -13.42 25.98 1.60
N PHE A 315 -13.27 25.61 0.31
CA PHE A 315 -12.82 26.55 -0.71
C PHE A 315 -13.94 27.53 -1.12
N ILE A 316 -13.53 28.70 -1.61
CA ILE A 316 -14.43 29.71 -2.19
C ILE A 316 -14.17 29.73 -3.70
N PRO A 317 -14.98 29.05 -4.54
CA PRO A 317 -14.65 28.82 -5.94
C PRO A 317 -14.35 30.10 -6.75
N ALA A 318 -15.07 31.18 -6.49
CA ALA A 318 -14.88 32.47 -7.18
C ALA A 318 -13.53 33.17 -6.86
N LYS A 319 -12.76 32.65 -5.90
CA LYS A 319 -11.45 33.18 -5.50
C LYS A 319 -10.30 32.22 -5.81
N LEU A 320 -10.59 31.07 -6.43
CA LEU A 320 -9.56 30.12 -6.82
C LEU A 320 -9.16 30.33 -8.28
N ASP A 321 -7.87 30.28 -8.51
CA ASP A 321 -7.35 29.86 -9.80
C ASP A 321 -7.52 28.34 -9.90
N ARG A 322 -8.28 27.88 -10.90
CA ARG A 322 -8.58 26.45 -11.07
C ARG A 322 -7.44 25.71 -11.75
N ASP A 323 -6.72 26.38 -12.64
CA ASP A 323 -5.63 25.74 -13.40
C ASP A 323 -4.45 25.51 -12.47
N ASP A 324 -4.11 26.49 -11.62
CA ASP A 324 -3.11 26.32 -10.56
C ASP A 324 -3.50 25.20 -9.59
N LEU A 325 -4.76 25.18 -9.13
CA LEU A 325 -5.26 24.11 -8.26
C LEU A 325 -5.08 22.74 -8.92
N TYR A 326 -5.42 22.62 -10.21
CA TYR A 326 -5.35 21.35 -10.92
C TYR A 326 -3.90 20.90 -11.16
N ALA A 327 -3.02 21.82 -11.52
CA ALA A 327 -1.61 21.56 -11.75
C ALA A 327 -0.89 21.13 -10.45
N GLU A 328 -1.18 21.79 -9.33
CA GLU A 328 -0.64 21.40 -8.01
C GLU A 328 -1.20 20.04 -7.56
N THR A 329 -2.51 19.84 -7.70
CA THR A 329 -3.19 18.64 -7.16
C THR A 329 -2.92 17.38 -7.99
N SER A 330 -2.76 17.51 -9.30
CA SER A 330 -2.27 16.41 -10.15
C SER A 330 -0.82 16.07 -9.82
N GLY A 331 -0.07 17.00 -9.24
CA GLY A 331 1.35 16.87 -8.97
C GLY A 331 2.19 17.14 -10.21
N ARG A 332 1.66 17.78 -11.26
CA ARG A 332 2.42 18.23 -12.45
C ARG A 332 3.41 19.34 -12.11
N ILE A 333 3.02 20.26 -11.25
CA ILE A 333 3.92 21.27 -10.68
C ILE A 333 4.38 20.77 -9.31
N ALA A 334 5.63 21.05 -8.93
CA ALA A 334 6.06 20.83 -7.55
C ALA A 334 5.17 21.67 -6.63
N PRO A 335 4.56 21.09 -5.58
CA PRO A 335 3.64 21.86 -4.74
C PRO A 335 4.33 23.09 -4.15
N TYR A 336 3.60 24.21 -4.02
CA TYR A 336 4.13 25.46 -3.43
C TYR A 336 4.45 25.29 -1.92
N CYS A 337 4.14 24.12 -1.38
CA CYS A 337 4.57 23.65 -0.08
C CYS A 337 5.31 22.33 -0.33
N GLU A 338 6.55 22.20 0.14
CA GLU A 338 7.18 20.88 0.31
C GLU A 338 6.13 19.90 0.82
N PHE A 339 5.93 18.81 0.08
CA PHE A 339 5.04 17.70 0.38
C PHE A 339 4.75 17.63 1.90
N ASN A 340 3.59 18.15 2.32
CA ASN A 340 3.09 18.27 3.69
C ASN A 340 4.12 17.90 4.78
N ALA A 341 4.59 18.87 5.57
CA ALA A 341 5.35 18.61 6.80
C ALA A 341 4.68 17.54 7.70
N LEU A 342 3.35 17.41 7.66
CA LEU A 342 2.57 16.36 8.34
C LEU A 342 2.78 14.93 7.80
N TRP A 343 3.12 14.79 6.53
CA TRP A 343 3.36 13.52 5.85
C TRP A 343 4.75 12.98 6.18
N TRP A 344 5.74 13.88 6.22
CA TRP A 344 7.05 13.55 6.76
C TRP A 344 6.99 13.25 8.26
N GLU A 345 6.23 14.00 9.05
CA GLU A 345 6.01 13.69 10.47
C GLU A 345 5.38 12.29 10.68
N TRP A 346 4.44 11.87 9.85
CA TRP A 346 3.85 10.53 9.92
C TRP A 346 4.85 9.41 9.56
N ALA A 347 5.63 9.58 8.48
CA ALA A 347 6.65 8.60 8.08
C ALA A 347 7.82 8.55 9.08
N SER A 348 8.27 9.72 9.58
CA SER A 348 9.33 9.81 10.59
C SER A 348 8.89 9.24 11.95
N ALA A 349 7.65 9.42 12.38
CA ALA A 349 7.16 8.87 13.65
C ALA A 349 7.14 7.33 13.70
N ARG A 350 7.14 6.64 12.55
CA ARG A 350 7.16 5.18 12.47
C ARG A 350 8.56 4.56 12.44
N TYR A 351 9.57 5.31 11.98
CA TYR A 351 10.94 4.83 11.79
C TYR A 351 11.97 5.48 12.74
N HIS A 352 11.65 6.65 13.29
CA HIS A 352 12.43 7.34 14.32
C HIS A 352 11.55 7.51 15.56
N GLY A 353 11.26 6.39 16.21
CA GLY A 353 10.80 6.44 17.60
C GLY A 353 11.98 6.84 18.48
N ASP A 354 11.97 8.09 18.95
CA ASP A 354 12.58 8.45 20.23
C ASP A 354 11.58 8.18 21.37
#